data_AF-A0A349CZF2-F1
#
_entry.id   AF-A0A349CZF2-F1
#
_cell.length_a   1.000
_cell.length_b   1.000
_cell.length_c   1.000
_cell.angle_alpha   90.00
_cell.angle_beta   90.00
_cell.angle_gamma   90.00
#
_symmetry.space_group_name_H-M   'P 1'
#
loop_
_entity.id
_entity.type
_entity.pdbx_description
1 polymer ?
#
loop_
_entity_poly.entity_id
_entity_poly.type
_entity_poly.pdbx_seq_one_letter_code
_entity_poly.pdbx_strand_id
1 'polypeptide(L)' 'MPARTAPAPTSSAAAVLEVVGPIRDRYDEILTPDALAFLTELHSRFSARRHDRLADRMRRR' A
#
# COMPACT_ATOMS: atom_id res chain seq x y z
N MET A 1 0.25 -22.29 -31.68
CA MET A 1 -0.15 -20.96 -31.16
C MET A 1 -0.64 -21.11 -29.73
N PRO A 2 0.17 -20.89 -28.68
CA PRO A 2 -0.34 -20.87 -27.32
C PRO A 2 -0.87 -19.47 -26.98
N ALA A 3 -2.11 -19.41 -26.49
CA ALA A 3 -2.77 -18.18 -26.09
C ALA A 3 -2.04 -17.53 -24.91
N ARG A 4 -1.69 -16.25 -25.04
CA ARG A 4 -1.19 -15.43 -23.93
C ARG A 4 -2.36 -15.14 -23.01
N THR A 5 -2.38 -15.75 -21.83
CA THR A 5 -3.26 -15.33 -20.74
C THR A 5 -2.88 -13.89 -20.37
N ALA A 6 -3.72 -12.93 -20.70
CA ALA A 6 -3.55 -11.56 -20.24
C ALA A 6 -3.84 -11.50 -18.73
N PRO A 7 -3.05 -10.75 -17.93
CA PRO A 7 -3.40 -10.54 -16.54
C PRO A 7 -4.69 -9.70 -16.48
N ALA A 8 -5.68 -10.20 -15.74
CA ALA A 8 -6.88 -9.43 -15.43
C ALA A 8 -6.47 -8.15 -14.66
N PRO A 9 -7.02 -6.97 -14.98
CA PRO A 9 -6.80 -5.78 -14.18
C PRO A 9 -7.39 -6.07 -12.79
N THR A 10 -6.53 -6.34 -11.82
CA THR A 10 -6.94 -6.38 -10.42
C THR A 10 -7.29 -4.94 -10.09
N SER A 11 -8.58 -4.65 -9.95
CA SER A 11 -9.03 -3.35 -9.45
C SER A 11 -8.48 -3.23 -8.02
N SER A 12 -7.31 -2.61 -7.89
CA SER A 12 -6.89 -2.04 -6.63
C SER A 12 -7.93 -0.97 -6.37
N ALA A 13 -8.81 -1.18 -5.38
CA ALA A 13 -9.49 -0.06 -4.74
C ALA A 13 -8.41 1.00 -4.54
N ALA A 14 -8.62 2.22 -5.04
CA ALA A 14 -7.64 3.29 -4.97
C ALA A 14 -7.25 3.40 -3.50
N ALA A 15 -6.07 2.92 -3.15
CA ALA A 15 -5.62 2.96 -1.78
C ALA A 15 -5.51 4.46 -1.45
N VAL A 16 -6.22 4.92 -0.44
CA VAL A 16 -6.15 6.31 0.00
C VAL A 16 -5.32 6.31 1.27
N LEU A 17 -4.18 6.99 1.22
CA LEU A 17 -3.35 7.23 2.39
C LEU A 17 -3.81 8.51 3.06
N GLU A 18 -4.21 8.43 4.33
CA GLU A 18 -4.60 9.59 5.13
C GLU A 18 -3.49 9.93 6.12
N VAL A 19 -3.12 11.22 6.18
CA VAL A 19 -2.17 11.74 7.17
C VAL A 19 -2.95 12.24 8.38
N VAL A 20 -3.02 11.41 9.42
CA VAL A 20 -3.76 11.71 10.67
C VAL A 20 -3.00 12.62 11.65
N GLY A 21 -1.70 12.84 11.40
CA GLY A 21 -0.86 13.67 12.25
C GLY A 21 -0.95 15.16 11.90
N PRO A 22 -0.68 16.07 12.85
CA PRO A 22 -0.60 17.50 12.55
C PRO A 22 0.56 17.76 11.58
N ILE A 23 0.28 18.45 10.47
CA ILE A 23 1.30 18.94 9.55
C ILE A 23 2.09 20.05 10.25
N ARG A 24 3.42 19.94 10.22
CA ARG A 24 4.36 20.92 10.77
C ARG A 24 5.20 21.51 9.64
N ASP A 25 5.93 22.56 9.98
CA ASP A 25 6.91 23.14 9.06
C ASP A 25 7.85 22.07 8.51
N ARG A 26 8.14 22.18 7.20
CA ARG A 26 9.04 21.31 6.44
C ARG A 26 8.55 19.88 6.20
N TYR A 27 7.34 19.52 6.64
CA TYR A 27 6.79 18.20 6.33
C TYR A 27 6.42 18.07 4.86
N ASP A 28 6.08 19.17 4.20
CA ASP A 28 5.84 19.26 2.77
C ASP A 28 7.08 18.92 1.92
N GLU A 29 8.30 19.13 2.44
CA GLU A 29 9.55 18.68 1.79
C GLU A 29 9.63 17.14 1.70
N ILE A 30 8.97 16.42 2.62
CA ILE A 30 9.05 14.95 2.76
C ILE A 30 7.76 14.29 2.26
N LEU A 31 6.60 14.82 2.65
CA LEU A 31 5.25 14.37 2.29
C LEU A 31 4.82 15.00 0.98
N THR A 32 5.72 14.99 -0.01
CA THR A 32 5.40 15.47 -1.35
C THR A 32 4.31 14.58 -1.97
N PRO A 33 3.54 15.10 -2.94
CA PRO A 33 2.53 14.31 -3.64
C PRO A 33 3.08 12.99 -4.21
N ASP A 34 4.28 13.02 -4.78
CA ASP A 34 4.94 11.84 -5.35
C ASP A 34 5.36 10.83 -4.26
N ALA A 35 5.85 11.31 -3.11
CA ALA A 35 6.18 10.45 -1.98
C ALA A 35 4.92 9.77 -1.43
N LEU A 36 3.82 10.50 -1.31
CA LEU A 36 2.53 9.96 -0.86
C LEU A 36 1.97 8.94 -1.86
N ALA A 37 2.07 9.20 -3.16
CA ALA A 37 1.67 8.26 -4.21
C ALA A 37 2.50 6.96 -4.15
N PHE A 38 3.82 7.08 -3.97
CA PHE A 38 4.69 5.92 -3.79
C PHE A 38 4.36 5.11 -2.54
N LEU A 39 4.18 5.76 -1.39
CA LEU A 39 3.80 5.10 -0.14
C LEU A 39 2.45 4.38 -0.25
N THR A 40 1.52 4.98 -0.99
CA THR A 40 0.20 4.40 -1.27
C THR A 40 0.33 3.10 -2.06
N GLU A 41 1.13 3.09 -3.14
CA GLU A 41 1.37 1.88 -3.93
C GLU A 41 2.09 0.81 -3.10
N LEU A 42 3.11 1.21 -2.33
CA LEU A 42 3.85 0.33 -1.43
C LEU A 42 2.91 -0.33 -0.41
N HIS A 43 2.01 0.45 0.18
CA HIS A 43 1.03 -0.07 1.13
C HIS A 43 0.07 -1.05 0.45
N SER A 44 -0.50 -0.70 -0.70
CA SER A 44 -1.41 -1.57 -1.45
C SER A 44 -0.77 -2.93 -1.77
N ARG A 45 0.49 -2.92 -2.22
CA ARG A 45 1.20 -4.14 -2.63
C ARG A 45 1.60 -5.06 -1.47
N PHE A 46 1.93 -4.50 -0.30
CA PHE A 46 2.54 -5.26 0.79
C PHE A 46 1.67 -5.42 2.04
N SER A 47 0.57 -4.69 2.18
CA SER A 47 -0.29 -4.78 3.37
C SER A 47 -0.89 -6.15 3.59
N ALA A 48 -1.43 -6.80 2.57
CA ALA A 48 -2.03 -8.13 2.70
C ALA A 48 -1.06 -9.15 3.33
N ARG A 49 0.13 -9.28 2.74
CA ARG A 49 1.17 -10.21 3.23
C ARG A 49 1.64 -9.89 4.66
N ARG A 50 1.64 -8.61 5.03
CA ARG A 50 1.98 -8.19 6.40
C ARG A 50 0.91 -8.65 7.38
N HIS A 51 -0.37 -8.46 7.03
CA HIS A 51 -1.50 -8.87 7.85
C HIS A 51 -1.55 -10.39 8.04
N ASP A 52 -1.32 -11.16 6.97
CA ASP A 52 -1.31 -12.63 7.05
C ASP A 52 -0.27 -13.15 8.05
N ARG A 53 0.95 -12.61 7.98
CA ARG A 53 2.04 -12.98 8.92
C ARG A 53 1.76 -12.56 10.36
N LEU A 54 1.11 -11.42 10.55
CA LEU A 54 0.73 -10.95 11.89
C LEU A 54 -0.35 -11.88 12.48
N ALA A 55 -1.35 -12.26 11.69
CA ALA A 55 -2.40 -13.19 12.08
C ALA A 55 -1.81 -14.57 12.42
N ASP A 56 -0.86 -15.07 11.62
CA ASP A 56 -0.12 -16.31 11.91
C ASP A 56 0.57 -16.27 13.28
N ARG A 57 1.19 -15.15 13.63
CA ARG A 57 1.85 -14.99 14.93
C ARG A 57 0.84 -14.99 16.08
N MET A 58 -0.31 -14.35 15.90
CA MET A 58 -1.38 -14.36 16.91
C MET A 58 -1.98 -15.76 17.09
N ARG A 59 -2.11 -16.54 16.01
CA ARG A 59 -2.63 -17.92 16.08
C ARG A 59 -1.73 -18.92 16.80
N ARG A 60 -0.42 -18.63 16.88
CA ARG A 60 0.57 -19.49 17.54
C ARG A 60 0.74 -19.17 19.03
N ARG A 61 0.08 -18.15 19.55
CA ARG A 61 0.13 -17.72 20.94
C ARG A 61 -1.18 -18.05 21.63
#